data_AF-A0A128VXW7-F1
#
_entry.id   AF-A0A128VXW7-F1
#
_cell.length_a   1.000
_cell.length_b   1.000
_cell.length_c   1.000
_cell.angle_alpha   90.00
_cell.angle_beta   90.00
_cell.angle_gamma   90.00
#
_symmetry.space_group_name_H-M   'P 1'
#
loop_
_entity.id
_entity.type
_entity.pdbx_description
1 polymer ?
#
loop_
_entity_poly.entity_id
_entity_poly.type
_entity_poly.pdbx_seq_one_letter_code
_entity_poly.pdbx_strand_id
1 'polypeptide(L)' 'MNRENEVIEIFLMDISKKEKCKLLKDFLLDCKNEMEAQDQNMHPEVHHNLSQAYQLAQNYLRKLQE' A
#
# COMPACT_ATOMS: atom_id res chain seq x y z
N MET A 1 -1.03 -13.00 -4.31
CA MET A 1 -0.59 -11.78 -5.02
C MET A 1 0.26 -10.98 -4.05
N ASN A 2 1.49 -10.60 -4.42
CA ASN A 2 2.32 -9.78 -3.55
C ASN A 2 1.90 -8.31 -3.71
N ARG A 3 1.21 -7.76 -2.71
CA ARG A 3 0.76 -6.36 -2.68
C ARG A 3 1.92 -5.36 -2.70
N GLU A 4 3.13 -5.78 -2.32
CA GLU A 4 4.32 -4.94 -2.42
C GLU A 4 4.66 -4.58 -3.88
N ASN A 5 4.42 -5.50 -4.83
CA ASN A 5 4.69 -5.23 -6.24
C ASN A 5 3.81 -4.09 -6.77
N GLU A 6 2.54 -4.05 -6.36
CA GLU A 6 1.61 -2.98 -6.72
C GLU A 6 2.11 -1.61 -6.23
N VAL A 7 2.63 -1.56 -4.99
CA VAL A 7 3.23 -0.35 -4.42
C VAL A 7 4.46 0.10 -5.18
N ILE A 8 5.32 -0.85 -5.55
CA ILE A 8 6.53 -0.58 -6.34
C ILE A 8 6.15 -0.06 -7.72
N GLU A 9 5.17 -0.67 -8.38
CA GLU A 9 4.65 -0.22 -9.68
C GLU A 9 4.16 1.22 -9.59
N ILE A 10 3.30 1.55 -8.62
CA ILE A 10 2.80 2.93 -8.39
C ILE A 10 3.97 3.92 -8.23
N PHE A 11 5.01 3.53 -7.48
CA PHE A 11 6.16 4.40 -7.26
C PHE A 11 7.00 4.60 -8.54
N LEU A 12 7.12 3.57 -9.37
CA LEU A 12 7.90 3.60 -10.62
C LEU A 12 7.15 4.19 -11.81
N MET A 13 5.82 4.32 -11.76
CA MET A 13 5.01 4.91 -12.83
C MET A 13 5.56 6.27 -13.29
N ASP A 14 5.53 6.55 -14.59
CA ASP A 14 5.89 7.87 -15.12
C ASP A 14 4.68 8.82 -15.09
N ILE A 15 4.32 9.26 -13.88
CA ILE A 15 3.21 10.16 -13.61
C ILE A 15 3.65 11.26 -12.62
N SER A 16 2.82 12.29 -12.46
CA SER A 16 3.17 13.39 -11.57
C SER A 16 3.32 12.94 -10.11
N LYS A 17 4.21 13.61 -9.36
CA LYS A 17 4.39 13.40 -7.90
C LYS A 17 3.04 13.47 -7.15
N LYS A 18 2.15 14.38 -7.57
CA LYS A 18 0.79 14.53 -7.01
C LYS A 18 -0.08 13.29 -7.24
N GLU A 19 -0.06 12.73 -8.45
CA GLU A 19 -0.81 11.53 -8.79
C GLU A 19 -0.24 10.29 -8.09
N LYS A 20 1.09 10.13 -8.03
CA LYS A 20 1.71 9.06 -7.22
C LYS A 20 1.26 9.12 -5.77
N CYS A 21 1.31 10.31 -5.16
CA CYS A 21 0.85 10.50 -3.79
C CYS A 21 -0.64 10.17 -3.62
N LYS A 22 -1.48 10.44 -4.63
CA LYS A 22 -2.90 10.06 -4.60
C LYS A 22 -3.04 8.54 -4.64
N LEU A 23 -2.42 7.87 -5.60
CA LEU A 23 -2.48 6.41 -5.75
C LEU A 23 -1.95 5.68 -4.51
N LEU A 24 -0.84 6.15 -3.92
CA LEU A 24 -0.32 5.57 -2.68
C LEU A 24 -1.28 5.77 -1.50
N LYS A 25 -1.98 6.90 -1.40
CA LYS A 25 -2.98 7.14 -0.34
C LYS A 25 -4.21 6.26 -0.52
N ASP A 26 -4.69 6.10 -1.75
CA ASP A 26 -5.80 5.22 -2.07
C ASP A 26 -5.42 3.76 -1.74
N PHE A 27 -4.22 3.32 -2.15
CA PHE A 27 -3.67 2.00 -1.80
C PHE A 27 -3.57 1.76 -0.29
N LEU A 28 -3.11 2.76 0.48
CA LEU A 28 -3.03 2.68 1.93
C LEU A 28 -4.41 2.47 2.57
N LEU A 29 -5.44 3.15 2.04
CA LEU A 29 -6.81 2.99 2.52
C LEU A 29 -7.33 1.57 2.23
N ASP A 30 -7.09 1.06 1.02
CA ASP A 30 -7.48 -0.29 0.62
C ASP A 30 -6.80 -1.36 1.48
N CYS A 31 -5.49 -1.26 1.69
CA CYS A 31 -4.77 -2.16 2.57
C CYS A 31 -5.33 -2.15 3.99
N LYS A 32 -5.71 -0.97 4.51
CA LYS A 32 -6.28 -0.87 5.85
C LYS A 32 -7.64 -1.58 5.93
N ASN A 33 -8.52 -1.34 4.96
CA ASN A 33 -9.84 -1.99 4.91
C ASN A 33 -9.70 -3.51 4.78
N GLU A 34 -8.74 -3.98 3.96
CA GLU A 34 -8.49 -5.41 3.80
C GLU A 34 -7.89 -6.05 5.05
N MET A 35 -6.94 -5.39 5.73
CA MET A 35 -6.41 -5.88 7.02
C MET A 35 -7.53 -6.06 8.06
N GLU A 36 -8.42 -5.07 8.19
CA GLU A 36 -9.56 -5.14 9.10
C GLU A 36 -10.52 -6.28 8.73
N ALA A 37 -10.73 -6.54 7.44
CA ALA A 37 -11.55 -7.66 6.97
C ALA A 37 -10.88 -9.02 7.24
N GLN A 38 -9.56 -9.13 7.09
CA GLN A 38 -8.84 -10.39 7.33
C GLN A 38 -8.71 -10.72 8.82
N ASP A 39 -8.68 -9.72 9.70
CA ASP A 39 -8.75 -9.93 11.15
C ASP A 39 -10.03 -10.65 11.55
N GLN A 40 -11.16 -10.35 10.88
CA GLN A 40 -12.42 -11.05 11.10
C GLN A 40 -12.42 -12.47 10.50
N ASN A 41 -11.69 -12.68 9.39
CA ASN A 41 -11.64 -13.97 8.69
C ASN A 41 -10.53 -14.91 9.21
N MET A 42 -9.73 -14.48 10.21
CA MET A 42 -8.62 -15.25 10.80
C MET A 42 -7.56 -15.72 9.78
N HIS A 43 -7.21 -14.88 8.81
CA HIS A 43 -6.13 -15.13 7.85
C HIS A 43 -4.89 -14.26 8.14
N PRO A 44 -4.08 -14.62 9.16
CA PRO A 44 -2.95 -13.81 9.62
C PRO A 44 -1.85 -13.67 8.56
N GLU A 45 -1.67 -14.66 7.69
CA GLU A 45 -0.72 -14.59 6.57
C GLU A 45 -1.09 -13.49 5.56
N VAL A 46 -2.37 -13.28 5.30
CA VAL A 46 -2.84 -12.23 4.39
C VAL A 46 -2.71 -10.87 5.06
N HIS A 47 -3.06 -10.77 6.35
CA HIS A 47 -2.84 -9.57 7.14
C HIS A 47 -1.36 -9.16 7.13
N HIS A 48 -0.45 -10.11 7.35
CA HIS A 48 0.99 -9.83 7.37
C HIS A 48 1.48 -9.25 6.04
N ASN A 49 1.10 -9.87 4.91
CA ASN A 49 1.46 -9.40 3.58
C ASN A 49 0.91 -7.98 3.29
N LEU A 50 -0.34 -7.71 3.70
CA LEU A 50 -0.95 -6.38 3.58
C LEU A 50 -0.22 -5.34 4.45
N SER A 51 0.17 -5.72 5.66
CA SER A 51 0.92 -4.86 6.58
C SER A 51 2.29 -4.46 6.02
N GLN A 52 3.02 -5.41 5.41
CA GLN A 52 4.29 -5.13 4.75
C GLN A 52 4.13 -4.16 3.57
N ALA A 53 3.14 -4.41 2.70
CA ALA A 53 2.85 -3.52 1.58
C ALA A 53 2.41 -2.12 2.04
N TYR A 54 1.61 -2.05 3.11
CA TYR A 54 1.19 -0.79 3.74
C TYR A 54 2.40 0.01 4.24
N GLN A 55 3.34 -0.63 4.94
CA GLN A 55 4.56 0.03 5.40
C GLN A 55 5.42 0.55 4.23
N LEU A 56 5.54 -0.23 3.16
CA LEU A 56 6.27 0.19 1.96
C LEU A 56 5.62 1.42 1.30
N ALA A 57 4.28 1.43 1.18
CA ALA A 57 3.55 2.55 0.61
C ALA A 57 3.68 3.82 1.46
N GLN A 58 3.65 3.70 2.79
CA GLN A 58 3.92 4.84 3.68
C GLN A 58 5.33 5.41 3.49
N ASN A 59 6.33 4.54 3.36
CA ASN A 59 7.71 4.96 3.13
C ASN A 59 7.88 5.72 1.82
N TYR A 60 7.26 5.23 0.73
CA TYR A 60 7.28 5.95 -0.55
C TYR A 60 6.50 7.25 -0.50
N LEU A 61 5.35 7.27 0.18
CA LEU A 61 4.58 8.51 0.35
C LEU A 61 5.40 9.58 1.08
N ARG A 62 6.14 9.21 2.13
CA ARG A 62 7.04 10.11 2.85
C ARG A 62 8.16 10.63 1.95
N LYS A 63 8.82 9.77 1.16
CA LYS A 63 9.85 10.18 0.19
C LYS A 63 9.30 11.13 -0.88
N LEU A 64 8.04 10.98 -1.25
CA LEU A 64 7.34 11.88 -2.18
C LEU A 64 6.74 13.10 -1.47
N GLN A 65 7.00 13.35 -0.20
CA GLN A 65 6.53 14.54 0.51
C GLN A 65 7.67 15.37 1.08
N GLU A 66 8.84 14.73 1.28
CA GLU A 66 10.16 15.38 1.34
C GLU A 66 10.48 16.08 0.01
#